data_AF-A0A800CXI4-F1
#
_entry.id   AF-A0A800CXI4-F1
#
_cell.length_a   1.000
_cell.length_b   1.000
_cell.length_c   1.000
_cell.angle_alpha   90.00
_cell.angle_beta   90.00
_cell.angle_gamma   90.00
#
_symmetry.space_group_name_H-M   'P 1'
#
loop_
_entity.id
_entity.type
_entity.pdbx_description
1 polymer ?
#
loop_
_entity_poly.entity_id
_entity_poly.type
_entity_poly.pdbx_seq_one_letter_code
_entity_poly.pdbx_strand_id
1 'polypeptide(L)'
;MKNTLILLLLLTINILAGDKNIGFQMNQKYVCINQGAMMNDKLIPILSKEDALKHPLRIVVDDNNILQTDGTIKNLKHIEKTTYGNSENKIILIVDGNNRFIMMMSKQMKNIPIIYACTETNNWTLVK
;
A
#
# COMPACT_ATOMS: atom_id res chain seq x y z
N MET A 1 -30.45 -3.83 -39.43
CA MET A 1 -30.20 -2.89 -38.30
C MET A 1 -30.12 -3.57 -36.93
N LYS A 2 -29.69 -4.84 -36.80
CA LYS A 2 -29.49 -5.49 -35.48
C LYS A 2 -28.02 -5.74 -35.14
N ASN A 3 -27.14 -5.93 -36.14
CA ASN A 3 -25.73 -6.24 -35.88
C ASN A 3 -24.86 -5.02 -35.56
N THR A 4 -25.21 -3.82 -36.03
CA THR A 4 -24.44 -2.59 -35.77
C THR A 4 -24.53 -2.15 -34.30
N LEU A 5 -25.63 -2.47 -33.60
CA LEU A 5 -25.84 -2.08 -32.21
C LEU A 5 -25.00 -2.91 -31.23
N ILE A 6 -24.74 -4.19 -31.56
CA ILE A 6 -23.95 -5.11 -30.73
C ILE A 6 -22.46 -4.74 -30.79
N LEU A 7 -21.97 -4.31 -31.96
CA LEU A 7 -20.58 -3.89 -32.12
C LEU A 7 -20.27 -2.60 -31.34
N LEU A 8 -21.24 -1.67 -31.28
CA LEU A 8 -21.11 -0.43 -30.48
C LEU A 8 -21.11 -0.72 -28.98
N LEU A 9 -21.90 -1.70 -28.51
CA LEU A 9 -21.91 -2.13 -27.11
C LEU A 9 -20.59 -2.80 -26.68
N LEU A 10 -19.93 -3.53 -27.58
CA LEU A 10 -18.63 -4.16 -27.28
C LEU A 10 -17.48 -3.14 -27.24
N LEU A 11 -17.57 -2.07 -28.04
CA LEU A 11 -16.59 -0.97 -28.00
C LEU A 11 -16.68 -0.14 -26.71
N THR A 12 -17.87 0.06 -26.13
CA THR A 12 -18.01 0.81 -24.87
C THR A 12 -17.51 0.03 -23.65
N ILE A 13 -17.61 -1.30 -23.64
CA ILE A 13 -17.10 -2.14 -22.54
C ILE A 13 -15.57 -2.04 -22.43
N ASN A 14 -14.86 -1.97 -23.56
CA ASN A 14 -13.39 -1.88 -23.56
C ASN A 14 -12.89 -0.49 -23.11
N ILE A 15 -13.64 0.57 -23.37
CA ILE A 15 -13.26 1.94 -22.97
C ILE A 15 -13.46 2.16 -21.46
N LEU A 16 -14.38 1.42 -20.81
CA LEU A 16 -14.57 1.49 -19.36
C LEU A 16 -13.52 0.67 -18.57
N ALA A 17 -12.75 -0.21 -19.22
CA ALA A 17 -11.77 -1.08 -18.59
C ALA A 17 -10.33 -0.50 -18.57
N GLY A 18 -10.18 0.79 -18.89
CA GLY A 18 -8.89 1.42 -19.17
C GLY A 18 -8.19 2.14 -18.02
N ASP A 19 -8.86 2.47 -16.92
CA ASP A 19 -8.20 3.03 -15.73
C ASP A 19 -8.00 1.92 -14.70
N LYS A 20 -7.05 1.01 -14.96
CA LYS A 20 -6.51 0.15 -13.91
C LYS A 20 -5.87 1.06 -12.85
N ASN A 21 -6.62 1.36 -11.80
CA ASN A 21 -6.21 2.03 -10.56
C ASN A 21 -4.70 1.88 -10.29
N ILE A 22 -3.92 2.90 -10.66
CA ILE A 22 -2.44 2.95 -10.57
C ILE A 22 -2.03 3.30 -9.12
N GLY A 23 -2.76 2.78 -8.14
CA GLY A 23 -2.75 3.21 -6.74
C GLY A 23 -2.79 2.04 -5.75
N PHE A 24 -2.73 2.38 -4.47
CA PHE A 24 -3.29 1.53 -3.42
C PHE A 24 -4.81 1.67 -3.47
N GLN A 25 -5.52 0.55 -3.65
CA GLN A 25 -6.97 0.56 -3.77
C GLN A 25 -7.64 0.52 -2.40
N MET A 26 -8.77 1.20 -2.27
CA MET A 26 -9.62 1.14 -1.09
C MET A 26 -10.10 -0.29 -0.85
N ASN A 27 -10.09 -0.72 0.41
CA ASN A 27 -10.38 -2.07 0.89
C ASN A 27 -9.52 -3.20 0.29
N GLN A 28 -8.60 -2.89 -0.61
CA GLN A 28 -7.60 -3.84 -1.07
C GLN A 28 -6.54 -4.02 0.01
N LYS A 29 -6.28 -5.28 0.32
CA LYS A 29 -5.30 -5.64 1.34
C LYS A 29 -3.94 -5.87 0.69
N TYR A 30 -2.90 -5.46 1.41
CA TYR A 30 -1.52 -5.57 0.97
C TYR A 30 -0.68 -6.22 2.07
N VAL A 31 0.26 -7.07 1.65
CA VAL A 31 1.35 -7.59 2.48
C VAL A 31 2.63 -6.89 2.06
N CYS A 32 3.35 -6.34 3.03
CA CYS A 32 4.49 -5.46 2.82
C CYS A 32 5.73 -6.03 3.51
N ILE A 33 6.78 -6.31 2.75
CA ILE A 33 8.04 -6.91 3.22
C ILE A 33 9.08 -5.82 3.43
N ASN A 34 9.70 -5.79 4.61
CA ASN A 34 10.74 -4.83 4.96
C ASN A 34 11.93 -4.93 4.00
N GLN A 35 12.30 -3.82 3.37
CA GLN A 35 13.44 -3.72 2.46
C GLN A 35 14.67 -3.07 3.13
N GLY A 36 14.46 -2.30 4.19
CA GLY A 36 15.51 -1.63 4.93
C GLY A 36 15.14 -0.22 5.40
N ALA A 37 16.09 0.42 6.07
CA ALA A 37 16.03 1.82 6.47
C ALA A 37 16.79 2.70 5.46
N MET A 38 16.25 3.87 5.15
CA MET A 38 16.96 4.90 4.39
C MET A 38 17.90 5.67 5.32
N MET A 39 19.21 5.53 5.10
CA MET A 39 20.26 6.20 5.87
C MET A 39 21.36 6.66 4.92
N ASN A 40 21.72 7.94 4.96
CA ASN A 40 22.74 8.54 4.09
C ASN A 40 22.51 8.20 2.61
N ASP A 41 21.28 8.42 2.14
CA ASP A 41 20.82 8.15 0.76
C ASP A 41 20.95 6.70 0.29
N LYS A 42 21.14 5.76 1.22
CA LYS A 42 21.21 4.33 0.94
C LYS A 42 20.13 3.58 1.67
N LEU A 43 19.60 2.55 1.02
CA LEU A 43 18.75 1.56 1.66
C LEU A 43 19.61 0.52 2.36
N ILE A 44 19.59 0.53 3.68
CA ILE A 44 20.36 -0.39 4.53
C ILE A 44 19.39 -1.46 5.07
N PRO A 45 19.58 -2.75 4.75
CA PRO A 45 18.80 -3.82 5.34
C PRO A 45 18.95 -3.81 6.86
N ILE A 46 17.83 -3.74 7.58
CA ILE A 46 17.79 -3.81 9.05
C ILE A 46 17.31 -5.17 9.57
N LEU A 47 16.87 -6.04 8.67
CA LEU A 47 16.47 -7.42 8.90
C LEU A 47 17.11 -8.31 7.82
N SER A 48 17.31 -9.58 8.14
CA SER A 48 17.58 -10.61 7.12
C SER A 48 16.36 -10.76 6.20
N LYS A 49 16.56 -11.32 5.00
CA LYS A 49 15.43 -11.59 4.09
C LYS A 49 14.46 -12.59 4.72
N GLU A 50 14.99 -13.62 5.37
CA GLU A 50 14.23 -14.66 6.04
C GLU A 50 13.36 -14.07 7.16
N ASP A 51 13.90 -13.15 7.97
CA ASP A 51 13.14 -12.56 9.07
C ASP A 51 12.14 -11.51 8.57
N ALA A 52 12.46 -10.77 7.50
CA ALA A 52 11.52 -9.88 6.85
C ALA A 52 10.28 -10.62 6.30
N LEU A 53 10.45 -11.85 5.82
CA LEU A 53 9.35 -12.70 5.34
C LEU A 53 8.52 -13.30 6.48
N LYS A 54 9.13 -13.55 7.66
CA LYS A 54 8.40 -14.04 8.85
C LYS A 54 7.52 -12.97 9.49
N HIS A 55 7.93 -11.70 9.36
CA HIS A 55 7.27 -10.56 10.00
C HIS A 55 6.85 -9.50 8.97
N PRO A 56 5.97 -9.84 8.01
CA PRO A 56 5.46 -8.86 7.08
C PRO A 56 4.56 -7.84 7.81
N LEU A 57 4.55 -6.61 7.32
CA LEU A 57 3.54 -5.62 7.71
C LEU A 57 2.35 -5.78 6.76
N ARG A 58 1.14 -5.90 7.27
CA ARG A 58 -0.06 -5.92 6.43
C ARG A 58 -0.79 -4.59 6.55
N ILE A 59 -1.24 -4.05 5.43
CA ILE A 59 -1.98 -2.77 5.39
C ILE A 59 -3.26 -2.86 4.56
N VAL A 60 -4.23 -2.02 4.92
CA VAL A 60 -5.45 -1.75 4.14
C VAL A 60 -5.87 -0.30 4.39
N VAL A 61 -6.38 0.37 3.36
CA VAL A 61 -7.09 1.64 3.52
C VAL A 61 -8.58 1.34 3.48
N ASP A 62 -9.31 1.61 4.56
CA ASP A 62 -10.74 1.35 4.65
C ASP A 62 -11.60 2.43 3.99
N ASP A 63 -12.91 2.18 3.85
CA ASP A 63 -13.87 3.12 3.25
C ASP A 63 -13.92 4.52 3.89
N ASN A 64 -13.44 4.68 5.13
CA ASN A 64 -13.36 5.97 5.81
C ASN A 64 -12.03 6.69 5.53
N ASN A 65 -11.23 6.19 4.59
CA ASN A 65 -9.90 6.68 4.27
C ASN A 65 -8.95 6.64 5.48
N ILE A 66 -9.09 5.59 6.30
CA ILE A 66 -8.19 5.28 7.41
C ILE A 66 -7.28 4.12 6.99
N LEU A 67 -5.97 4.34 7.08
CA LEU A 67 -4.99 3.28 6.88
C LEU A 67 -4.84 2.48 8.18
N GLN A 68 -5.15 1.19 8.07
CA GLN A 68 -5.02 0.21 9.13
C GLN A 68 -3.78 -0.66 8.88
N THR A 69 -3.10 -1.04 9.96
CA THR A 69 -2.03 -2.05 9.91
C THR A 69 -2.27 -3.13 10.96
N ASP A 70 -1.71 -4.32 10.73
CA ASP A 70 -1.69 -5.39 11.72
C ASP A 70 -0.58 -5.26 12.77
N GLY A 71 0.27 -4.23 12.65
CA GLY A 71 1.32 -3.90 13.60
C GLY A 71 0.83 -3.10 14.81
N THR A 72 1.81 -2.55 15.54
CA THR A 72 1.56 -1.67 16.68
C THR A 72 0.98 -0.31 16.26
N ILE A 73 1.15 0.07 15.00
CA ILE A 73 0.69 1.35 14.44
C ILE A 73 -0.74 1.20 13.94
N LYS A 74 -1.70 1.82 14.63
CA LYS A 74 -3.12 1.72 14.29
C LYS A 74 -3.72 3.08 13.94
N ASN A 75 -4.80 3.05 13.16
CA ASN A 75 -5.69 4.19 12.86
C ASN A 75 -4.95 5.42 12.31
N LEU A 76 -4.30 5.28 11.17
CA LEU A 76 -3.61 6.38 10.51
C LEU A 76 -4.59 7.12 9.61
N LYS A 77 -4.89 8.38 9.95
CA LYS A 77 -5.81 9.23 9.20
C LYS A 77 -5.13 9.76 7.95
N HIS A 78 -5.89 9.92 6.88
CA HIS A 78 -5.43 10.68 5.72
C HIS A 78 -5.02 12.09 6.13
N ILE A 79 -3.85 12.53 5.66
CA ILE A 79 -3.31 13.88 5.91
C ILE A 79 -3.39 14.68 4.61
N GLU A 80 -2.65 14.24 3.60
CA GLU A 80 -2.59 14.86 2.29
C GLU A 80 -2.05 13.86 1.25
N LYS A 81 -2.51 14.00 0.00
CA LYS A 81 -2.06 13.16 -1.12
C LYS A 81 -2.09 11.67 -0.74
N THR A 82 -0.95 10.99 -0.77
CA THR A 82 -0.77 9.57 -0.44
C THR A 82 -0.26 9.35 0.99
N THR A 83 -0.37 10.34 1.87
CA THR A 83 0.19 10.33 3.22
C THR A 83 -0.91 10.10 4.27
N TYR A 84 -0.66 9.13 5.14
CA TYR A 84 -1.50 8.78 6.29
C TYR A 84 -0.67 8.92 7.56
N GLY A 85 -1.28 9.38 8.65
CA GLY A 85 -0.55 9.52 9.89
C GLY A 85 -1.39 9.79 11.13
N ASN A 86 -0.69 9.84 12.25
CA ASN A 86 -1.15 10.33 13.53
C ASN A 86 -0.01 11.16 14.18
N SER A 87 -0.13 11.50 15.46
CA SER A 87 0.90 12.30 16.14
C SER A 87 2.26 11.60 16.22
N GLU A 88 2.30 10.27 16.12
CA GLU A 88 3.49 9.44 16.37
C GLU A 88 4.07 8.79 15.10
N ASN A 89 3.25 8.57 14.08
CA ASN A 89 3.60 7.77 12.91
C ASN A 89 3.10 8.42 11.62
N LYS A 90 3.85 8.21 10.54
CA LYS A 90 3.48 8.58 9.17
C LYS A 90 3.79 7.43 8.21
N ILE A 91 2.88 7.18 7.29
CA ILE A 91 3.06 6.24 6.18
C ILE A 91 2.77 6.99 4.88
N ILE A 92 3.71 6.91 3.94
CA ILE A 92 3.56 7.43 2.58
C ILE A 92 3.38 6.23 1.65
N LEU A 93 2.30 6.24 0.88
CA LEU A 93 2.03 5.25 -0.16
C LEU A 93 2.73 5.69 -1.45
N ILE A 94 3.52 4.80 -2.04
CA ILE A 94 4.35 5.06 -3.22
C ILE A 94 3.99 4.02 -4.29
N VAL A 95 3.75 4.48 -5.51
CA VAL A 95 3.50 3.62 -6.66
C VAL A 95 4.49 3.95 -7.77
N ASP A 96 5.14 2.91 -8.28
CA ASP A 96 6.09 2.97 -9.39
C ASP A 96 5.73 1.88 -10.42
N GLY A 97 4.95 2.27 -11.42
CA GLY A 97 4.35 1.33 -12.37
C GLY A 97 3.48 0.30 -11.66
N ASN A 98 3.85 -0.97 -11.76
CA ASN A 98 3.16 -2.09 -11.08
C ASN A 98 3.66 -2.32 -9.64
N ASN A 99 4.76 -1.67 -9.26
CA ASN A 99 5.36 -1.84 -7.95
C ASN A 99 4.69 -0.91 -6.95
N ARG A 100 4.46 -1.43 -5.75
CA ARG A 100 3.87 -0.67 -4.64
C ARG A 100 4.82 -0.72 -3.46
N PHE A 101 5.05 0.43 -2.88
CA PHE A 101 5.89 0.56 -1.70
C PHE A 101 5.18 1.39 -0.64
N ILE A 102 5.58 1.19 0.59
CA ILE A 102 5.31 2.17 1.64
C ILE A 102 6.61 2.63 2.26
N MET A 103 6.62 3.92 2.62
CA MET A 103 7.65 4.50 3.46
C MET A 103 7.03 4.80 4.81
N MET A 104 7.53 4.15 5.85
CA MET A 104 7.05 4.28 7.22
C MET A 104 8.05 5.08 8.06
N MET A 105 7.56 6.08 8.79
CA MET A 105 8.32 6.85 9.77
C MET A 105 7.59 6.82 11.11
N SER A 106 8.34 6.59 12.18
CA SER A 106 7.82 6.58 13.55
C SER A 106 8.74 7.38 14.46
N LYS A 107 8.17 8.13 15.41
CA LYS A 107 8.94 8.81 16.45
C LYS A 107 9.80 7.83 17.27
N GLN A 108 9.31 6.60 17.52
CA GLN A 108 10.07 5.57 18.22
C GLN A 108 11.39 5.22 17.51
N MET A 109 11.39 5.33 16.18
CA MET A 109 12.55 5.06 15.32
C MET A 109 13.25 6.36 14.89
N LYS A 110 13.09 7.44 15.67
CA LYS A 110 13.66 8.77 15.39
C LYS A 110 13.31 9.30 13.98
N ASN A 111 12.14 8.92 13.46
CA ASN A 111 11.69 9.24 12.11
C ASN A 111 12.63 8.78 10.98
N ILE A 112 13.47 7.76 11.22
CA ILE A 112 14.22 7.10 10.14
C ILE A 112 13.22 6.42 9.19
N PRO A 113 13.25 6.71 7.88
CA PRO A 113 12.31 6.10 6.94
C PRO A 113 12.62 4.62 6.73
N ILE A 114 11.63 3.76 6.93
CA ILE A 114 11.71 2.33 6.62
C ILE A 114 10.88 2.06 5.36
N ILE A 115 11.49 1.39 4.40
CA ILE A 115 10.87 1.05 3.12
C ILE A 115 10.35 -0.38 3.17
N TYR A 116 9.12 -0.56 2.69
CA TYR A 116 8.53 -1.87 2.47
C TYR A 116 8.06 -2.01 1.03
N ALA A 117 8.27 -3.18 0.45
CA ALA A 117 7.70 -3.56 -0.85
C ALA A 117 6.39 -4.31 -0.61
N CYS A 118 5.32 -3.88 -1.27
CA CYS A 118 3.96 -4.36 -1.03
C CYS A 118 3.41 -5.14 -2.21
N THR A 119 2.71 -6.23 -1.92
CA THR A 119 1.97 -7.03 -2.89
C THR A 119 0.53 -7.19 -2.43
N GLU A 120 -0.42 -7.19 -3.36
CA GLU A 120 -1.83 -7.46 -3.08
C GLU A 120 -1.98 -8.86 -2.47
N THR A 121 -2.86 -8.99 -1.49
CA THR A 121 -3.14 -10.28 -0.85
C THR A 121 -4.60 -10.38 -0.44
N ASN A 122 -5.16 -11.58 -0.47
CA ASN A 122 -6.45 -11.88 0.15
C ASN A 122 -6.28 -12.51 1.54
N ASN A 123 -5.05 -12.90 1.90
CA ASN A 123 -4.76 -13.60 3.14
C ASN A 123 -4.58 -12.60 4.29
N TRP A 124 -5.62 -12.46 5.11
CA TRP A 124 -5.66 -11.52 6.21
C TRP A 124 -6.49 -12.05 7.36
N THR A 125 -5.84 -12.27 8.49
CA THR A 125 -6.49 -12.35 9.79
C THR A 125 -6.02 -11.15 10.59
N LEU A 126 -6.95 -10.22 10.91
CA LEU A 126 -6.71 -9.32 12.04
C LEU A 126 -6.57 -10.25 13.23
N VAL A 127 -5.37 -10.39 13.79
CA VAL A 127 -5.26 -10.88 15.15
C VAL A 127 -5.94 -9.80 15.99
N LYS A 128 -7.16 -10.10 16.44
CA LYS A 128 -7.92 -9.23 17.35
C LYS A 128 -7.16 -9.08 18.66
#